data_AF-A0A9P8B9K2-F1
#
_entry.id   AF-A0A9P8B9K2-F1
#
_cell.length_a   1.000
_cell.length_b   1.000
_cell.length_c   1.000
_cell.angle_alpha   90.00
_cell.angle_beta   90.00
_cell.angle_gamma   90.00
#
_symmetry.space_group_name_H-M   'P 1'
#
loop_
_entity.id
_entity.type
_entity.pdbx_description
1 polymer ?
#
loop_
_entity_poly.entity_id
_entity_poly.type
_entity_poly.pdbx_seq_one_letter_code
_entity_poly.pdbx_strand_id
1 'polypeptide(L)'
;MAFYIHRRYKEDRNGADLDAAIAYQEEALQSRPPVHSDRSTSLHNMASYLDTRYTVDRIWADLETAIRYQEEALSLRPPGHSGRWISLHQMANYLDARYTEDRKRADLDAAIKYLDEALQLQPPGHRDRSNSL
;
A
#
# COMPACT_ATOMS: atom_id res chain seq x y z
N MET A 1 2.40 14.70 10.27
CA MET A 1 3.79 15.01 9.90
C MET A 1 4.24 14.17 8.71
N ALA A 2 4.27 12.83 8.82
CA ALA A 2 4.67 11.92 7.73
C ALA A 2 3.95 12.15 6.38
N PHE A 3 2.62 12.40 6.40
CA PHE A 3 1.87 12.70 5.17
C PHE A 3 2.37 13.94 4.42
N TYR A 4 2.69 15.03 5.12
CA TYR A 4 3.17 16.27 4.50
C TYR A 4 4.59 16.12 3.96
N ILE A 5 5.42 15.36 4.66
CA ILE A 5 6.79 15.06 4.24
C ILE A 5 6.79 14.18 2.97
N HIS A 6 5.92 13.16 2.93
CA HIS A 6 5.73 12.32 1.75
C HIS A 6 5.22 13.11 0.52
N ARG A 7 4.29 14.05 0.74
CA ARG A 7 3.81 14.92 -0.36
C ARG A 7 4.92 15.80 -0.91
N ARG A 8 5.76 16.38 -0.04
CA ARG A 8 6.94 17.16 -0.46
C ARG A 8 7.95 16.29 -1.22
N TYR A 9 8.18 15.04 -0.79
CA TYR A 9 9.03 14.12 -1.53
C TYR A 9 8.55 13.88 -2.97
N LYS A 10 7.24 13.70 -3.17
CA LYS A 10 6.67 13.51 -4.52
C LYS A 10 6.89 14.71 -5.43
N GLU A 11 6.97 15.91 -4.85
CA GLU A 11 7.21 17.17 -5.59
C GLU A 11 8.71 17.41 -5.84
N ASP A 12 9.57 17.14 -4.84
CA ASP A 12 10.97 17.59 -4.83
C ASP A 12 12.01 16.47 -5.07
N ARG A 13 11.60 15.20 -5.08
CA ARG A 13 12.47 14.00 -5.14
C ARG A 13 13.61 13.98 -4.10
N ASN A 14 13.40 14.60 -2.94
CA ASN A 14 14.42 14.65 -1.89
C ASN A 14 14.43 13.38 -1.03
N GLY A 15 15.29 12.40 -1.34
CA GLY A 15 15.38 11.11 -0.63
C GLY A 15 15.41 11.19 0.91
N ALA A 16 16.04 12.22 1.48
CA ALA A 16 16.13 12.40 2.94
C ALA A 16 14.76 12.61 3.62
N ASP A 17 13.78 13.19 2.91
CA ASP A 17 12.44 13.38 3.42
C ASP A 17 11.65 12.06 3.47
N LEU A 18 11.87 11.19 2.49
CA LEU A 18 11.19 9.90 2.45
C LEU A 18 11.72 8.94 3.52
N ASP A 19 13.04 8.93 3.74
CA ASP A 19 13.66 8.14 4.80
C ASP A 19 13.17 8.58 6.19
N ALA A 20 13.05 9.89 6.41
CA ALA A 20 12.48 10.42 7.64
C ALA A 20 11.01 10.01 7.80
N ALA A 21 10.20 10.10 6.74
CA ALA A 21 8.79 9.69 6.78
C ALA A 21 8.63 8.19 7.09
N ILE A 22 9.51 7.36 6.54
CA ILE A 22 9.59 5.91 6.81
C ILE A 22 9.95 5.66 8.27
N ALA A 23 11.02 6.27 8.80
CA ALA A 23 11.44 6.10 10.18
C ALA A 23 10.33 6.50 11.18
N TYR A 24 9.69 7.65 10.97
CA TYR A 24 8.54 8.07 11.81
C TYR A 24 7.38 7.08 11.76
N GLN A 25 7.13 6.48 10.60
CA GLN A 25 6.04 5.54 10.43
C GLN A 25 6.36 4.17 11.06
N GLU A 26 7.63 3.74 11.08
CA GLU A 26 8.08 2.56 11.81
C GLU A 26 7.90 2.73 13.32
N GLU A 27 8.31 3.86 13.90
CA GLU A 27 8.07 4.18 15.31
C GLU A 27 6.56 4.19 15.65
N ALA A 28 5.75 4.73 14.74
CA ALA A 28 4.30 4.73 14.89
C ALA A 28 3.71 3.30 14.85
N LEU A 29 4.28 2.39 14.06
CA LEU A 29 3.86 0.99 14.01
C LEU A 29 4.30 0.21 15.25
N GLN A 30 5.47 0.50 15.80
CA GLN A 30 5.96 -0.11 17.05
C GLN A 30 5.11 0.29 18.25
N SER A 31 4.58 1.51 18.28
CA SER A 31 3.71 2.02 19.35
C SER A 31 2.23 1.62 19.20
N ARG A 32 1.82 1.03 18.07
CA ARG A 32 0.44 0.58 17.81
C ARG A 32 0.35 -0.94 17.96
N PRO A 33 -0.19 -1.49 19.06
CA PRO A 33 -0.34 -2.93 19.20
C PRO A 33 -1.24 -3.53 18.10
N PRO A 34 -1.17 -4.85 17.84
CA PRO A 34 -1.96 -5.52 16.79
C PRO A 34 -3.47 -5.22 16.78
N VAL A 35 -4.04 -4.96 17.97
CA VAL A 35 -5.48 -4.72 18.16
C VAL A 35 -5.86 -3.24 17.95
N HIS A 36 -4.89 -2.35 17.71
CA HIS A 36 -5.16 -0.92 17.55
C HIS A 36 -5.96 -0.64 16.27
N SER A 37 -7.07 0.12 16.38
CA SER A 37 -7.99 0.42 15.27
C SER A 37 -7.29 0.98 14.03
N ASP A 38 -6.32 1.86 14.26
CA ASP A 38 -5.60 2.55 13.18
C ASP A 38 -4.36 1.79 12.67
N ARG A 39 -4.11 0.56 13.13
CA ARG A 39 -2.94 -0.22 12.70
C ARG A 39 -3.02 -0.55 11.22
N SER A 40 -4.19 -0.98 10.72
CA SER A 40 -4.38 -1.29 9.30
C SER A 40 -4.07 -0.09 8.38
N THR A 41 -4.49 1.11 8.78
CA THR A 41 -4.19 2.35 8.06
C THR A 41 -2.71 2.73 8.13
N SER A 42 -2.05 2.44 9.24
CA SER A 42 -0.62 2.72 9.41
C SER A 42 0.24 1.83 8.54
N LEU A 43 -0.11 0.54 8.49
CA LEU A 43 0.55 -0.45 7.64
C LEU A 43 0.35 -0.11 6.15
N HIS A 44 -0.88 0.25 5.77
CA HIS A 44 -1.20 0.71 4.43
C HIS A 44 -0.36 1.94 4.01
N ASN A 45 -0.27 2.94 4.88
CA ASN A 45 0.54 4.14 4.59
C ASN A 45 2.04 3.82 4.51
N MET A 46 2.53 2.95 5.39
CA MET A 46 3.93 2.50 5.37
C MET A 46 4.26 1.80 4.05
N ALA A 47 3.38 0.90 3.58
CA ALA A 47 3.54 0.24 2.29
C ALA A 47 3.58 1.25 1.12
N SER A 48 2.73 2.28 1.15
CA SER A 48 2.69 3.35 0.14
C SER A 48 3.99 4.17 0.09
N TYR A 49 4.60 4.44 1.24
CA TYR A 49 5.87 5.16 1.31
C TYR A 49 7.03 4.33 0.75
N LEU A 50 7.08 3.05 1.08
CA LEU A 50 8.07 2.11 0.56
C LEU A 50 7.94 1.92 -0.95
N ASP A 51 6.73 1.76 -1.47
CA ASP A 51 6.47 1.69 -2.91
C ASP A 51 6.89 2.96 -3.65
N THR A 52 6.67 4.12 -3.03
CA THR A 52 7.16 5.39 -3.58
C THR A 52 8.69 5.44 -3.62
N ARG A 53 9.39 4.94 -2.59
CA ARG A 53 10.86 4.84 -2.59
C ARG A 53 11.33 3.87 -3.66
N TYR A 54 10.70 2.71 -3.76
CA TYR A 54 10.96 1.73 -4.81
C TYR A 54 10.80 2.33 -6.22
N THR A 55 9.75 3.12 -6.46
CA THR A 55 9.48 3.70 -7.78
C THR A 55 10.57 4.68 -8.22
N VAL A 56 11.15 5.43 -7.28
CA VAL A 56 12.17 6.45 -7.56
C VAL A 56 13.58 5.85 -7.53
N ASP A 57 13.90 5.10 -6.48
CA ASP A 57 15.26 4.65 -6.16
C ASP A 57 15.51 3.19 -6.58
N ARG A 58 14.48 2.48 -7.06
CA ARG A 58 14.54 1.07 -7.52
C ARG A 58 15.06 0.10 -6.46
N ILE A 59 14.80 0.39 -5.19
CA ILE A 59 15.17 -0.46 -4.06
C ILE A 59 14.19 -1.63 -3.97
N TRP A 60 14.56 -2.79 -4.52
CA TRP A 60 13.70 -3.98 -4.56
C TRP A 60 13.16 -4.43 -3.18
N ALA A 61 14.01 -4.37 -2.16
CA ALA A 61 13.64 -4.75 -0.79
C ALA A 61 12.47 -3.92 -0.23
N ASP A 62 12.28 -2.70 -0.72
CA ASP A 62 11.16 -1.85 -0.32
C ASP A 62 9.84 -2.36 -0.89
N LEU A 63 9.83 -2.82 -2.15
CA LEU A 63 8.64 -3.42 -2.75
C LEU A 63 8.23 -4.70 -2.00
N GLU A 64 9.19 -5.57 -1.67
CA GLU A 64 8.92 -6.77 -0.88
C GLU A 64 8.37 -6.43 0.52
N THR A 65 8.88 -5.36 1.12
CA THR A 65 8.40 -4.90 2.43
C THR A 65 7.03 -4.24 2.35
N ALA A 66 6.75 -3.48 1.28
CA ALA A 66 5.44 -2.91 1.01
C ALA A 66 4.38 -4.00 0.87
N ILE A 67 4.68 -5.08 0.13
CA ILE A 67 3.78 -6.24 -0.02
C ILE A 67 3.46 -6.84 1.35
N ARG A 68 4.47 -7.12 2.18
CA ARG A 68 4.25 -7.70 3.53
C ARG A 68 3.37 -6.81 4.42
N TYR A 69 3.62 -5.50 4.45
CA TYR A 69 2.78 -4.58 5.23
C TYR A 69 1.36 -4.48 4.67
N GLN A 70 1.21 -4.54 3.36
CA GLN A 70 -0.09 -4.46 2.71
C GLN A 70 -0.92 -5.75 2.92
N GLU A 71 -0.28 -6.91 3.00
CA GLU A 71 -0.88 -8.19 3.43
C GLU A 71 -1.37 -8.12 4.88
N GLU A 72 -0.55 -7.61 5.81
CA GLU A 72 -0.97 -7.41 7.19
C GLU A 72 -2.14 -6.42 7.27
N ALA A 73 -2.10 -5.30 6.54
CA ALA A 73 -3.20 -4.34 6.47
C ALA A 73 -4.50 -4.98 5.96
N LEU A 74 -4.42 -5.86 4.96
CA LEU A 74 -5.57 -6.61 4.43
C LEU A 74 -6.13 -7.59 5.47
N SER A 75 -5.27 -8.26 6.23
CA SER A 75 -5.69 -9.19 7.29
C SER A 75 -6.49 -8.49 8.40
N LEU A 76 -6.18 -7.21 8.65
CA LEU A 76 -6.86 -6.35 9.63
C LEU A 76 -8.10 -5.65 9.06
N ARG A 77 -8.41 -5.82 7.77
CA ARG A 77 -9.57 -5.23 7.10
C ARG A 77 -10.49 -6.35 6.60
N PRO A 78 -11.28 -6.98 7.50
CA PRO A 78 -12.14 -8.11 7.13
C PRO A 78 -13.20 -7.73 6.09
N PRO A 79 -13.87 -8.70 5.45
CA PRO A 79 -15.00 -8.43 4.56
C PRO A 79 -16.02 -7.48 5.19
N GLY A 80 -16.46 -6.45 4.44
CA GLY A 80 -17.34 -5.39 4.93
C GLY A 80 -16.63 -4.17 5.55
N HIS A 81 -15.32 -4.24 5.81
CA HIS A 81 -14.56 -3.07 6.26
C HIS A 81 -14.47 -2.01 5.15
N SER A 82 -14.79 -0.76 5.48
CA SER A 82 -14.87 0.37 4.51
C SER A 82 -13.58 0.61 3.73
N GLY A 83 -12.42 0.43 4.37
CA GLY A 83 -11.10 0.56 3.74
C GLY A 83 -10.57 -0.68 3.02
N ARG A 84 -11.31 -1.80 2.97
CA ARG A 84 -10.80 -3.05 2.38
C ARG A 84 -10.51 -2.91 0.89
N TRP A 85 -11.38 -2.26 0.13
CA TRP A 85 -11.23 -2.07 -1.31
C TRP A 85 -9.92 -1.34 -1.67
N ILE A 86 -9.56 -0.29 -0.92
CA ILE A 86 -8.30 0.47 -1.11
C ILE A 86 -7.10 -0.47 -0.94
N SER A 87 -7.15 -1.28 0.12
CA SER A 87 -6.07 -2.23 0.41
C SER A 87 -5.92 -3.32 -0.65
N LEU A 88 -7.02 -3.79 -1.23
CA LEU A 88 -7.02 -4.80 -2.31
C LEU A 88 -6.43 -4.20 -3.59
N HIS A 89 -6.89 -3.01 -3.97
CA HIS A 89 -6.37 -2.28 -5.12
C HIS A 89 -4.84 -2.05 -5.01
N GLN A 90 -4.38 -1.62 -3.83
CA GLN A 90 -2.97 -1.34 -3.61
C GLN A 90 -2.13 -2.63 -3.58
N MET A 91 -2.67 -3.73 -3.05
CA MET A 91 -2.03 -5.04 -3.13
C MET A 91 -1.84 -5.47 -4.59
N ALA A 92 -2.85 -5.27 -5.44
CA ALA A 92 -2.75 -5.59 -6.87
C ALA A 92 -1.64 -4.77 -7.56
N ASN A 93 -1.54 -3.47 -7.26
CA ASN A 93 -0.50 -2.60 -7.82
C ASN A 93 0.91 -3.08 -7.44
N TYR A 94 1.13 -3.48 -6.18
CA TYR A 94 2.44 -3.97 -5.75
C TYR A 94 2.80 -5.31 -6.41
N LEU A 95 1.83 -6.18 -6.63
CA LEU A 95 2.05 -7.44 -7.34
C LEU A 95 2.31 -7.22 -8.83
N ASP A 96 1.66 -6.26 -9.47
CA ASP A 96 1.95 -5.89 -10.86
C ASP A 96 3.36 -5.28 -11.00
N ALA A 97 3.76 -4.43 -10.05
CA ALA A 97 5.12 -3.91 -9.97
C ALA A 97 6.14 -5.05 -9.82
N ARG A 98 5.86 -6.03 -8.95
CA ARG A 98 6.73 -7.20 -8.75
C ARG A 98 6.79 -8.09 -9.99
N TYR A 99 5.65 -8.30 -10.66
CA TYR A 99 5.57 -9.02 -11.92
C TYR A 99 6.39 -8.35 -13.03
N THR A 100 6.39 -7.02 -13.09
CA THR A 100 7.13 -6.28 -14.11
C THR A 100 8.64 -6.56 -14.04
N GLU A 101 9.18 -6.73 -12.83
CA GLU A 101 10.59 -7.05 -12.60
C GLU A 101 10.88 -8.56 -12.72
N ASP A 102 10.12 -9.41 -12.01
CA ASP A 102 10.45 -10.85 -11.85
C ASP A 102 9.72 -11.78 -12.84
N ARG A 103 8.73 -11.27 -13.58
CA ARG A 103 7.88 -12.01 -14.55
C ARG A 103 7.21 -13.27 -13.98
N LYS A 104 7.02 -13.34 -12.67
CA LYS A 104 6.30 -14.41 -11.98
C LYS A 104 4.80 -14.32 -12.27
N ARG A 105 4.28 -15.21 -13.11
CA ARG A 105 2.85 -15.24 -13.47
C ARG A 105 1.91 -15.31 -12.26
N ALA A 106 2.35 -15.95 -11.18
CA ALA A 106 1.57 -16.03 -9.94
C ALA A 106 1.22 -14.64 -9.36
N ASP A 107 2.10 -13.65 -9.54
CA ASP A 107 1.86 -12.28 -9.09
C ASP A 107 0.78 -11.59 -9.92
N LEU A 108 0.84 -11.77 -11.24
CA LEU A 108 -0.19 -11.25 -12.15
C LEU A 108 -1.56 -11.88 -11.88
N ASP A 109 -1.61 -13.20 -11.70
CA ASP A 109 -2.86 -13.92 -11.39
C ASP A 109 -3.45 -13.47 -10.04
N ALA A 110 -2.60 -13.21 -9.04
CA ALA A 110 -3.02 -12.69 -7.76
C ALA A 110 -3.48 -11.23 -7.84
N ALA A 111 -2.79 -10.37 -8.62
CA ALA A 111 -3.18 -8.99 -8.85
C ALA A 111 -4.60 -8.89 -9.45
N ILE A 112 -4.89 -9.70 -10.48
CA ILE A 112 -6.21 -9.76 -11.12
C ILE A 112 -7.28 -10.14 -10.09
N LYS A 113 -7.05 -11.17 -9.27
CA LYS A 113 -8.00 -11.58 -8.23
C LYS A 113 -8.29 -10.47 -7.22
N TYR A 114 -7.26 -9.73 -6.79
CA TYR A 114 -7.45 -8.63 -5.86
C TYR A 114 -8.21 -7.45 -6.49
N LEU A 115 -7.98 -7.15 -7.77
CA LEU A 115 -8.75 -6.14 -8.50
C LEU A 115 -10.22 -6.55 -8.64
N ASP A 116 -10.49 -7.81 -8.99
CA ASP A 116 -11.85 -8.33 -9.08
C ASP A 116 -12.59 -8.21 -7.73
N GLU A 117 -11.94 -8.56 -6.63
CA GLU A 117 -12.52 -8.38 -5.29
C GLU A 117 -12.75 -6.91 -4.95
N ALA A 118 -11.79 -6.03 -5.28
CA ALA A 118 -11.93 -4.58 -5.05
C ALA A 118 -13.13 -4.00 -5.82
N LEU A 119 -13.33 -4.42 -7.07
CA LEU A 119 -14.45 -4.00 -7.92
C LEU A 119 -15.79 -4.50 -7.39
N GLN A 120 -15.85 -5.71 -6.84
CA GLN A 120 -17.07 -6.25 -6.22
C GLN A 120 -17.50 -5.44 -4.98
N LEU A 121 -16.54 -4.87 -4.24
CA LEU A 121 -16.80 -4.01 -3.09
C LEU A 121 -17.24 -2.60 -3.49
N GLN A 122 -17.03 -2.19 -4.75
CA GLN A 122 -17.45 -0.90 -5.31
C GLN A 122 -18.36 -1.10 -6.54
N PRO A 123 -19.59 -1.59 -6.38
CA PRO A 123 -20.49 -1.85 -7.49
C PRO A 123 -20.83 -0.57 -8.27
N PRO A 124 -21.27 -0.70 -9.55
CA PRO A 124 -21.65 0.43 -10.39
C PRO A 124 -22.64 1.38 -9.68
N GLY A 125 -22.25 2.65 -9.54
CA GLY A 125 -23.03 3.68 -8.81
C GLY A 125 -22.44 4.06 -7.45
N HIS A 126 -21.39 3.38 -6.97
CA HIS A 126 -20.67 3.78 -5.77
C HIS A 126 -19.85 5.06 -6.00
N ARG A 127 -19.91 6.00 -5.05
CA ARG A 127 -19.36 7.37 -5.15
C ARG A 127 -17.84 7.42 -5.33
N ASP A 128 -17.14 6.33 -5.02
CA ASP A 128 -15.69 6.22 -4.98
C ASP A 128 -15.07 5.42 -6.16
N ARG A 129 -15.89 4.97 -7.14
CA ARG A 129 -15.45 4.16 -8.30
C ARG A 129 -14.41 4.86 -9.20
N SER A 130 -14.33 6.18 -9.14
CA SER A 130 -13.38 6.98 -9.93
C SER A 130 -11.91 6.75 -9.56
N ASN A 131 -11.61 6.12 -8.41
CA ASN A 131 -10.25 5.85 -7.96
C ASN A 131 -9.77 4.40 -8.20
N SER A 132 -10.64 3.56 -8.79
CA SER A 132 -10.42 2.12 -9.00
C SER A 132 -10.35 1.70 -10.48
N LEU A 133 -10.42 2.68 -11.40
CA LEU A 133 -10.28 2.53 -12.86
C LEU A 133 -9.02 3.27 -13.31
#